data_AF-A0A7W9ES51-F1
#
_entry.id   AF-A0A7W9ES51-F1
#
_cell.length_a   1.000
_cell.length_b   1.000
_cell.length_c   1.000
_cell.angle_alpha   90.00
_cell.angle_beta   90.00
_cell.angle_gamma   90.00
#
_symmetry.space_group_name_H-M   'P 1'
#
loop_
_entity.id
_entity.type
_entity.pdbx_description
1 polymer ?
#
loop_
_entity_poly.entity_id
_entity_poly.type
_entity_poly.pdbx_seq_one_letter_code
_entity_poly.pdbx_strand_id
1 'polypeptide(L)'
;MARKLTILVTCVAAGLFAWAIALVRLFDAFQPLIVALSIMVAAIFVRLNRGMPTLEWKSADPEERKKLTSAIVGVTTEYGWILGLNATVLAGLVSLSVVGEIDAALWPEWVRRVTSGAVGALIALCTARMAYVVWRDIDIVRLQKRLIDGSAAKEVDQQEGEAADANVTVMKKANLRAVKVQPPKAWGK
;
A
#
# COMPACT_ATOMS: atom_id res chain seq x y z
N MET A 1 -3.45 9.49 10.89
CA MET A 1 -3.54 8.54 12.02
C MET A 1 -2.32 7.62 12.11
N ALA A 2 -1.90 7.00 11.00
CA ALA A 2 -0.71 6.13 10.92
C ALA A 2 0.58 6.75 11.50
N ARG A 3 0.85 8.04 11.22
CA ARG A 3 2.06 8.73 11.72
C ARG A 3 2.16 8.81 13.24
N LYS A 4 1.03 9.04 13.94
CA LYS A 4 1.00 9.09 15.41
C LYS A 4 1.21 7.70 16.01
N LEU A 5 0.60 6.68 15.40
CA LEU A 5 0.77 5.29 15.81
C LEU A 5 2.21 4.81 15.62
N THR A 6 2.85 5.12 14.47
CA THR A 6 4.25 4.76 14.23
C THR A 6 5.17 5.41 15.26
N ILE A 7 4.95 6.69 15.60
CA ILE A 7 5.74 7.38 16.63
C ILE A 7 5.57 6.70 17.99
N LEU A 8 4.34 6.40 18.38
CA LEU A 8 4.04 5.74 19.65
C LEU A 8 4.71 4.36 19.73
N VAL A 9 4.56 3.53 18.70
CA VAL A 9 5.17 2.19 18.64
C VAL A 9 6.70 2.29 18.70
N THR A 10 7.30 3.22 17.96
CA THR A 10 8.75 3.44 17.97
C THR A 10 9.24 3.91 19.35
N CYS A 11 8.54 4.83 20.02
CA CYS A 11 8.91 5.30 21.35
C CYS A 11 8.77 4.19 22.41
N VAL A 12 7.72 3.38 22.35
CA VAL A 12 7.53 2.23 23.26
C VAL A 12 8.64 1.20 23.04
N ALA A 13 8.95 0.86 21.79
CA ALA A 13 10.04 -0.04 21.47
C ALA A 13 11.39 0.50 21.95
N ALA A 14 11.65 1.79 21.77
CA ALA A 14 12.87 2.45 22.26
C ALA A 14 13.02 2.30 23.77
N GLY A 15 11.95 2.58 24.53
CA GLY A 15 11.95 2.46 25.99
C GLY A 15 12.16 1.02 26.45
N LEU A 16 11.46 0.06 25.83
CA LEU A 16 11.61 -1.36 26.15
C LEU A 16 13.02 -1.87 25.87
N PHE A 17 13.61 -1.53 24.73
CA PHE A 17 14.97 -1.97 24.40
C PHE A 17 16.03 -1.27 25.27
N ALA A 18 15.86 0.03 25.55
CA ALA A 18 16.78 0.77 26.41
C ALA A 18 16.80 0.27 27.85
N TRP A 19 15.67 -0.21 28.36
CA TRP A 19 15.54 -0.64 29.75
C TRP A 19 15.68 -2.15 29.96
N ALA A 20 15.05 -2.97 29.11
CA ALA A 20 14.96 -4.42 29.31
C ALA A 20 16.06 -5.22 28.60
N ILE A 21 16.70 -4.67 27.56
CA ILE A 21 17.62 -5.42 26.71
C ILE A 21 19.05 -4.87 26.88
N ALA A 22 19.92 -5.68 27.46
CA ALA A 22 21.34 -5.39 27.50
C ALA A 22 21.92 -5.46 26.08
N LEU A 23 22.64 -4.40 25.67
CA LEU A 23 23.24 -4.29 24.33
C LEU A 23 24.05 -5.54 23.94
N VAL A 24 24.75 -6.13 24.90
CA VAL A 24 25.55 -7.35 24.73
C VAL A 24 24.71 -8.53 24.20
N ARG A 25 23.53 -8.77 24.78
CA ARG A 25 22.61 -9.83 24.31
C ARG A 25 21.99 -9.51 22.94
N LEU A 26 22.02 -8.24 22.53
CA LEU A 26 21.48 -7.82 21.25
C LEU A 26 22.43 -8.19 20.10
N PHE A 27 23.74 -8.34 20.36
CA PHE A 27 24.71 -8.79 19.35
C PHE A 27 24.37 -10.18 18.80
N ASP A 28 23.93 -11.11 19.66
CA ASP A 28 23.44 -12.44 19.24
C ASP A 28 22.26 -12.36 18.26
N ALA A 29 21.48 -11.29 18.35
CA ALA A 29 20.32 -11.04 17.49
C ALA A 29 20.66 -10.21 16.23
N PHE A 30 21.88 -9.64 16.10
CA PHE A 30 22.21 -8.79 14.95
C PHE A 30 22.18 -9.54 13.63
N GLN A 31 22.74 -10.75 13.58
CA GLN A 31 22.73 -11.53 12.34
C GLN A 31 21.30 -11.82 11.84
N PRO A 32 20.37 -12.37 12.65
CA PRO A 32 19.00 -12.57 12.18
C PRO A 32 18.29 -11.25 11.85
N LEU A 33 18.58 -10.15 12.56
CA LEU A 33 18.03 -8.83 12.24
C LEU A 33 18.53 -8.28 10.90
N ILE A 34 19.82 -8.42 10.60
CA ILE A 34 20.44 -8.03 9.33
C ILE A 34 19.82 -8.85 8.19
N VAL A 35 19.63 -10.15 8.38
CA VAL A 35 18.98 -11.03 7.39
C VAL A 35 17.52 -10.61 7.18
N ALA A 36 16.75 -10.35 8.24
CA ALA A 36 15.37 -9.90 8.10
C ALA A 36 15.26 -8.55 7.37
N LEU A 37 16.13 -7.60 7.70
CA LEU A 37 16.19 -6.28 7.05
C LEU A 37 16.60 -6.39 5.57
N SER A 38 17.55 -7.25 5.24
CA SER A 38 17.97 -7.44 3.83
C SER A 38 16.87 -8.07 2.98
N ILE A 39 16.09 -9.01 3.53
CA ILE A 39 14.89 -9.55 2.87
C ILE A 39 13.85 -8.45 2.64
N MET A 40 13.60 -7.58 3.63
CA MET A 40 12.67 -6.46 3.47
C MET A 40 13.14 -5.48 2.36
N VAL A 41 14.44 -5.17 2.33
CA VAL A 41 15.05 -4.35 1.27
C VAL A 41 14.87 -4.99 -0.11
N ALA A 42 15.15 -6.29 -0.25
CA ALA A 42 14.95 -7.02 -1.50
C ALA A 42 13.48 -7.00 -1.95
N ALA A 43 12.53 -7.17 -1.01
CA ALA A 43 11.10 -7.10 -1.29
C ALA A 43 10.65 -5.71 -1.75
N ILE A 44 11.31 -4.63 -1.29
CA ILE A 44 11.05 -3.27 -1.78
C ILE A 44 11.63 -3.09 -3.18
N PHE A 45 12.83 -3.59 -3.47
CA PHE A 45 13.41 -3.56 -4.82
C PHE A 45 12.52 -4.25 -5.85
N VAL A 46 12.00 -5.44 -5.53
CA VAL A 46 11.06 -6.15 -6.42
C VAL A 46 9.81 -5.30 -6.70
N ARG A 47 9.28 -4.60 -5.70
CA ARG A 47 8.12 -3.71 -5.87
C ARG A 47 8.45 -2.50 -6.73
N LEU A 48 9.58 -1.84 -6.48
CA LEU A 48 10.04 -0.70 -7.27
C LEU A 48 10.27 -1.09 -8.74
N ASN A 49 10.74 -2.33 -8.98
CA ASN A 49 11.04 -2.82 -10.33
C ASN A 49 9.80 -3.29 -11.11
N ARG A 50 8.64 -3.46 -10.47
CA ARG A 50 7.39 -3.88 -11.15
C ARG A 50 6.79 -2.79 -12.07
N GLY A 51 7.25 -1.54 -11.95
CA GLY A 51 6.79 -0.44 -12.80
C GLY A 51 5.30 -0.14 -12.67
N MET A 52 4.79 0.69 -13.58
CA MET A 52 3.36 1.01 -13.64
C MET A 52 2.63 -0.12 -14.36
N PRO A 53 1.56 -0.70 -13.80
CA PRO A 53 0.85 -1.80 -14.46
C PRO A 53 0.29 -1.34 -15.80
N THR A 54 0.62 -2.06 -16.87
CA THR A 54 0.15 -1.80 -18.23
C THR A 54 -1.30 -2.25 -18.36
N LEU A 55 -2.23 -1.50 -17.77
CA LEU A 55 -3.65 -1.70 -17.95
C LEU A 55 -4.12 -0.79 -19.09
N GLU A 56 -4.99 -1.31 -19.97
CA GLU A 56 -5.57 -0.56 -21.09
C GLU A 56 -6.52 0.52 -20.57
N TRP A 57 -5.98 1.63 -20.07
CA TRP A 57 -6.79 2.69 -19.48
C TRP A 57 -7.58 3.51 -20.50
N LYS A 58 -7.56 3.16 -21.80
CA LYS A 58 -8.11 4.00 -22.87
C LYS A 58 -9.58 4.39 -22.66
N SER A 59 -10.38 3.60 -21.94
CA SER A 59 -11.77 3.89 -21.58
C SER A 59 -11.96 4.64 -20.26
N ALA A 60 -10.93 4.76 -19.41
CA ALA A 60 -11.01 5.47 -18.13
C ALA A 60 -10.92 6.99 -18.30
N ASP A 61 -11.61 7.75 -17.45
CA ASP A 61 -11.65 9.21 -17.49
C ASP A 61 -10.22 9.80 -17.29
N PRO A 62 -9.75 10.74 -18.15
CA PRO A 62 -8.42 11.36 -18.02
C PRO A 62 -8.10 11.90 -16.62
N GLU A 63 -9.10 12.41 -15.89
CA GLU A 63 -8.91 12.97 -14.56
C GLU A 63 -8.64 11.86 -13.51
N GLU A 64 -9.34 10.73 -13.60
CA GLU A 64 -9.11 9.57 -12.73
C GLU A 64 -7.76 8.92 -13.00
N ARG A 65 -7.31 8.88 -14.27
CA ARG A 65 -5.96 8.41 -14.62
C ARG A 65 -4.86 9.24 -13.97
N LYS A 66 -4.99 10.57 -14.00
CA LYS A 66 -4.01 11.49 -13.38
C LYS A 66 -3.94 11.31 -11.87
N LYS A 67 -5.09 11.07 -11.22
CA LYS A 67 -5.15 10.78 -9.78
C LYS A 67 -4.50 9.45 -9.43
N LEU A 68 -4.72 8.40 -10.23
CA LEU A 68 -4.09 7.10 -10.02
C LEU A 68 -2.57 7.17 -10.24
N THR A 69 -2.12 7.82 -11.31
CA THR A 69 -0.68 7.98 -11.58
C THR A 69 0.03 8.81 -10.52
N SER A 70 -0.57 9.91 -10.04
CA SER A 70 0.04 10.68 -8.94
C SER A 70 0.11 9.88 -7.64
N ALA A 71 -0.93 9.07 -7.35
CA ALA A 71 -0.92 8.17 -6.20
C ALA A 71 0.21 7.14 -6.31
N ILE A 72 0.36 6.49 -7.48
CA ILE A 72 1.42 5.51 -7.73
C ILE A 72 2.81 6.16 -7.60
N VAL A 73 3.05 7.32 -8.22
CA VAL A 73 4.33 8.04 -8.11
C VAL A 73 4.63 8.40 -6.65
N GLY A 74 3.65 8.95 -5.92
CA GLY A 74 3.80 9.25 -4.50
C GLY A 74 4.16 8.01 -3.67
N VAL A 75 3.57 6.87 -4.00
CA VAL A 75 3.88 5.59 -3.36
C VAL A 75 5.32 5.16 -3.64
N THR A 76 5.75 5.22 -4.89
CA THR A 76 7.11 4.87 -5.33
C THR A 76 8.15 5.76 -4.66
N THR A 77 7.91 7.07 -4.56
CA THR A 77 8.82 8.01 -3.86
C THR A 77 8.97 7.64 -2.39
N GLU A 78 7.87 7.32 -1.71
CA GLU A 78 7.92 6.88 -0.32
C GLU A 78 8.63 5.53 -0.13
N TYR A 79 8.52 4.60 -1.09
CA TYR A 79 9.29 3.35 -1.06
C TYR A 79 10.79 3.62 -1.14
N GLY A 80 11.21 4.61 -1.94
CA GLY A 80 12.59 5.09 -1.97
C GLY A 80 13.09 5.60 -0.60
N TRP A 81 12.26 6.35 0.12
CA TRP A 81 12.59 6.80 1.49
C TRP A 81 12.70 5.65 2.49
N ILE A 82 11.79 4.67 2.42
CA ILE A 82 11.82 3.50 3.29
C ILE A 82 13.02 2.60 2.98
N LEU A 83 13.39 2.49 1.70
CA LEU A 83 14.61 1.81 1.26
C LEU A 83 15.85 2.48 1.86
N GLY A 84 15.97 3.81 1.74
CA GLY A 84 17.06 4.58 2.33
C GLY A 84 17.16 4.37 3.83
N LEU A 85 16.03 4.42 4.54
CA LEU A 85 15.98 4.18 5.99
C LEU A 85 16.45 2.77 6.36
N ASN A 86 15.96 1.72 5.67
CA ASN A 86 16.42 0.35 5.94
C ASN A 86 17.90 0.17 5.62
N ALA A 87 18.40 0.78 4.54
CA ALA A 87 19.82 0.74 4.18
C ALA A 87 20.69 1.41 5.26
N THR A 88 20.27 2.55 5.80
CA THR A 88 20.98 3.21 6.91
C THR A 88 20.98 2.35 8.17
N VAL A 89 19.86 1.71 8.50
CA VAL A 89 19.78 0.81 9.68
C VAL A 89 20.66 -0.43 9.48
N LEU A 90 20.64 -1.03 8.29
CA LEU A 90 21.53 -2.15 7.94
C LEU A 90 22.99 -1.77 8.07
N ALA A 91 23.40 -0.63 7.49
CA ALA A 91 24.76 -0.13 7.62
C ALA A 91 25.14 0.08 9.08
N GLY A 92 24.25 0.68 9.88
CA GLY A 92 24.45 0.87 11.32
C GLY A 92 24.62 -0.44 12.08
N LEU A 93 23.80 -1.46 11.81
CA LEU A 93 23.90 -2.78 12.45
C LEU A 93 25.19 -3.50 12.05
N VAL A 94 25.57 -3.44 10.76
CA VAL A 94 26.82 -4.03 10.28
C VAL A 94 28.01 -3.32 10.93
N SER A 95 28.04 -2.00 10.97
CA SER A 95 29.08 -1.24 11.65
C SER A 95 29.17 -1.60 13.14
N LEU A 96 28.03 -1.73 13.83
CA LEU A 96 28.02 -2.14 15.24
C LEU A 96 28.51 -3.58 15.41
N SER A 97 28.17 -4.49 14.49
CA SER A 97 28.65 -5.88 14.53
C SER A 97 30.17 -5.98 14.38
N VAL A 98 30.80 -5.06 13.64
CA VAL A 98 32.26 -4.99 13.48
C VAL A 98 32.97 -4.51 14.74
N VAL A 99 32.36 -3.59 15.50
CA VAL A 99 32.89 -3.20 16.83
C VAL A 99 32.94 -4.41 17.76
N GLY A 100 31.95 -5.29 17.67
CA GLY A 100 31.91 -6.53 18.44
C GLY A 100 31.43 -6.34 19.87
N GLU A 101 31.05 -7.47 20.48
CA GLU A 101 30.43 -7.53 21.80
C GLU A 101 31.38 -7.06 22.92
N ILE A 102 32.65 -7.45 22.82
CA ILE A 102 33.68 -7.20 23.86
C ILE A 102 33.94 -5.70 24.00
N ASP A 103 34.17 -5.01 22.89
CA ASP A 103 34.43 -3.57 22.90
C ASP A 103 33.17 -2.77 23.30
N ALA A 104 32.00 -3.22 22.86
CA ALA A 104 30.72 -2.60 23.24
C ALA A 104 30.38 -2.81 24.73
N ALA A 105 30.89 -3.87 25.37
CA ALA A 105 30.68 -4.13 26.79
C ALA A 105 31.42 -3.11 27.68
N LEU A 106 32.55 -2.59 27.20
CA LEU A 106 33.39 -1.58 27.87
C LEU A 106 32.79 -0.18 27.82
N TRP A 107 31.76 0.05 26.99
CA TRP A 107 31.13 1.36 26.87
C TRP A 107 30.39 1.75 28.15
N PRO A 108 30.29 3.06 28.44
CA PRO A 108 29.48 3.55 29.55
C PRO A 108 28.05 3.04 29.48
N GLU A 109 27.45 2.73 30.62
CA GLU A 109 26.11 2.13 30.71
C GLU A 109 25.04 2.96 29.97
N TRP A 110 25.13 4.28 30.07
CA TRP A 110 24.22 5.18 29.37
C TRP A 110 24.34 5.05 27.84
N VAL A 111 25.56 4.94 27.29
CA VAL A 111 25.79 4.72 25.86
C VAL A 111 25.19 3.39 25.44
N ARG A 112 25.42 2.33 26.23
CA ARG A 112 24.88 0.99 25.93
C ARG A 112 23.36 0.98 25.90
N ARG A 113 22.70 1.64 26.86
CA ARG A 113 21.24 1.74 26.90
C ARG A 113 20.68 2.59 25.77
N VAL A 114 21.31 3.72 25.47
CA VAL A 114 20.90 4.59 24.35
C VAL A 114 21.05 3.85 23.02
N THR A 115 22.15 3.15 22.79
CA THR A 115 22.37 2.38 21.57
C THR A 115 21.38 1.22 21.45
N SER A 116 21.13 0.48 22.54
CA SER A 116 20.12 -0.59 22.56
C SER A 116 18.72 -0.03 22.23
N GLY A 117 18.32 1.06 22.88
CA GLY A 117 17.07 1.76 22.62
C GLY A 117 16.97 2.27 21.19
N ALA A 118 18.04 2.83 20.64
CA ALA A 118 18.10 3.32 19.26
C ALA A 118 17.93 2.18 18.25
N VAL A 119 18.61 1.05 18.46
CA VAL A 119 18.47 -0.14 17.61
C VAL A 119 17.03 -0.65 17.65
N GLY A 120 16.44 -0.81 18.85
CA GLY A 120 15.05 -1.22 18.99
C GLY A 120 14.06 -0.26 18.32
N ALA A 121 14.27 1.04 18.49
CA ALA A 121 13.46 2.09 17.86
C ALA A 121 13.52 2.02 16.33
N LEU A 122 14.74 1.89 15.78
CA LEU A 122 14.98 1.82 14.35
C LEU A 122 14.36 0.56 13.73
N ILE A 123 14.52 -0.60 14.37
CA ILE A 123 13.89 -1.85 13.91
C ILE A 123 12.36 -1.71 13.94
N ALA A 124 11.80 -1.23 15.05
CA ALA A 124 10.35 -1.02 15.16
C ALA A 124 9.82 -0.03 14.11
N LEU A 125 10.58 1.03 13.83
CA LEU A 125 10.27 1.99 12.78
C LEU A 125 10.31 1.33 11.39
N CYS A 126 11.33 0.53 11.08
CA CYS A 126 11.42 -0.23 9.83
C CYS A 126 10.21 -1.15 9.65
N THR A 127 9.89 -1.95 10.67
CA THR A 127 8.76 -2.89 10.64
C THR A 127 7.43 -2.16 10.49
N ALA A 128 7.21 -1.09 11.25
CA ALA A 128 5.96 -0.31 11.18
C ALA A 128 5.79 0.38 9.82
N ARG A 129 6.89 0.88 9.23
CA ARG A 129 6.89 1.44 7.88
C ARG A 129 6.63 0.37 6.83
N MET A 130 7.20 -0.81 6.97
CA MET A 130 6.93 -1.94 6.07
C MET A 130 5.47 -2.40 6.13
N ALA A 131 4.87 -2.45 7.33
CA ALA A 131 3.46 -2.76 7.48
C ALA A 131 2.54 -1.72 6.80
N TYR A 132 2.89 -0.43 6.91
CA TYR A 132 2.18 0.65 6.21
C TYR A 132 2.26 0.53 4.68
N VAL A 133 3.42 0.14 4.16
CA VAL A 133 3.62 -0.13 2.72
C VAL A 133 2.65 -1.20 2.23
N VAL A 134 2.55 -2.32 2.94
CA VAL A 134 1.63 -3.42 2.60
C VAL A 134 0.18 -2.96 2.60
N TRP A 135 -0.22 -2.17 3.59
CA TRP A 135 -1.57 -1.59 3.64
C TRP A 135 -1.86 -0.69 2.43
N ARG A 136 -0.89 0.13 2.02
CA ARG A 136 -1.09 1.02 0.89
C ARG A 136 -1.13 0.28 -0.44
N ASP A 137 -0.36 -0.80 -0.60
CA ASP A 137 -0.47 -1.68 -1.77
C ASP A 137 -1.91 -2.21 -1.92
N ILE A 138 -2.55 -2.62 -0.81
CA ILE A 138 -3.96 -3.08 -0.81
C ILE A 138 -4.91 -1.95 -1.26
N ASP A 139 -4.69 -0.72 -0.82
CA ASP A 139 -5.52 0.42 -1.22
C ASP A 139 -5.36 0.77 -2.71
N ILE A 140 -4.16 0.63 -3.28
CA ILE A 140 -3.96 0.79 -4.73
C ILE A 140 -4.72 -0.30 -5.50
N VAL A 141 -4.66 -1.56 -5.05
CA VAL A 141 -5.40 -2.66 -5.68
C VAL A 141 -6.91 -2.40 -5.60
N ARG A 142 -7.41 -1.86 -4.48
CA ARG A 142 -8.82 -1.46 -4.34
C ARG A 142 -9.20 -0.33 -5.31
N LEU A 143 -8.32 0.66 -5.48
CA LEU A 143 -8.50 1.74 -6.46
C LEU A 143 -8.53 1.21 -7.89
N GLN A 144 -7.60 0.31 -8.24
CA GLN A 144 -7.57 -0.35 -9.54
C GLN A 144 -8.83 -1.16 -9.80
N LYS A 145 -9.29 -1.94 -8.81
CA LYS A 145 -10.55 -2.68 -8.90
C LYS A 145 -11.73 -1.74 -9.17
N ARG A 146 -11.85 -0.65 -8.41
CA ARG A 146 -12.94 0.32 -8.58
C ARG A 146 -12.95 0.96 -9.97
N LEU A 147 -11.76 1.25 -10.51
CA LEU A 147 -11.61 1.81 -11.85
C LEU A 147 -12.04 0.81 -12.93
N ILE A 148 -11.60 -0.46 -12.83
CA ILE A 148 -11.93 -1.51 -13.80
C ILE A 148 -13.43 -1.86 -13.75
N ASP A 149 -13.97 -2.05 -12.55
CA ASP A 149 -15.39 -2.34 -12.35
C ASP A 149 -16.27 -1.16 -12.84
N GLY A 150 -15.80 0.08 -12.62
CA GLY A 150 -16.47 1.29 -13.07
C GLY A 150 -16.45 1.47 -14.60
N SER A 151 -15.34 1.15 -15.26
CA SER A 151 -15.27 1.18 -16.73
C SER A 151 -16.13 0.08 -17.36
N ALA A 152 -16.14 -1.12 -16.77
CA ALA A 152 -16.99 -2.21 -17.25
C ALA A 152 -18.48 -1.88 -17.12
N ALA A 153 -18.89 -1.25 -16.01
CA ALA A 153 -20.28 -0.80 -15.83
C ALA A 153 -20.68 0.27 -16.87
N LYS A 154 -19.79 1.23 -17.16
CA LYS A 154 -20.04 2.26 -18.19
C LYS A 154 -20.15 1.66 -19.61
N GLU A 155 -19.35 0.64 -19.93
CA GLU A 155 -19.44 -0.05 -21.22
C GLU A 155 -20.76 -0.81 -21.36
N VAL A 156 -21.23 -1.47 -20.29
CA VAL A 156 -22.55 -2.14 -20.28
C VAL A 156 -23.67 -1.11 -20.45
N ASP A 157 -23.66 -0.01 -19.70
CA ASP A 157 -24.66 1.06 -19.82
C ASP A 157 -24.68 1.69 -21.23
N GLN A 158 -23.50 1.87 -21.86
CA GLN A 158 -23.42 2.35 -23.23
C GLN A 158 -23.98 1.33 -24.23
N GLN A 159 -23.66 0.04 -24.10
CA GLN A 159 -24.21 -1.00 -24.96
C GLN A 159 -25.73 -1.13 -24.81
N GLU A 160 -26.25 -1.04 -23.59
CA GLU A 160 -27.70 -1.05 -23.33
C GLU A 160 -28.38 0.20 -23.89
N GLY A 161 -27.75 1.37 -23.78
CA GLY A 161 -28.23 2.61 -24.38
C GLY A 161 -28.30 2.54 -25.91
N GLU A 162 -27.23 2.06 -26.56
CA GLU A 162 -27.19 1.86 -28.01
C GLU A 162 -28.22 0.82 -28.47
N ALA A 163 -28.39 -0.27 -27.73
CA ALA A 163 -29.40 -1.29 -28.02
C ALA A 163 -30.83 -0.73 -27.84
N ALA A 164 -31.08 0.11 -26.83
CA ALA A 164 -32.35 0.78 -26.63
C ALA A 164 -32.65 1.76 -27.77
N ASP A 165 -31.68 2.58 -28.17
CA ASP A 165 -31.83 3.51 -29.29
C ASP A 165 -32.05 2.79 -30.62
N ALA A 166 -31.36 1.67 -30.84
CA ALA A 166 -31.57 0.79 -31.99
C ALA A 166 -32.99 0.21 -31.99
N ASN A 167 -33.48 -0.28 -30.84
CA ASN A 167 -34.84 -0.80 -30.71
C ASN A 167 -35.90 0.29 -30.94
N VAL A 168 -35.70 1.49 -30.41
CA VAL A 168 -36.60 2.63 -30.63
C VAL A 168 -36.62 3.05 -32.10
N THR A 169 -35.47 3.06 -32.78
CA THR A 169 -35.42 3.37 -34.22
C THR A 169 -36.08 2.28 -35.06
N VAL A 170 -35.94 1.01 -34.71
CA VAL A 170 -36.67 -0.09 -35.35
C VAL A 170 -38.18 0.06 -35.13
N MET A 171 -38.65 0.35 -33.91
CA MET A 171 -40.06 0.60 -33.63
C MET A 171 -40.62 1.80 -34.41
N LYS A 172 -39.86 2.89 -34.51
CA LYS A 172 -40.22 4.07 -35.31
C LYS A 172 -40.30 3.73 -36.81
N LYS A 173 -39.35 2.95 -37.35
CA LYS A 173 -39.37 2.50 -38.75
C LYS A 173 -40.49 1.50 -39.04
N ALA A 174 -40.85 0.67 -38.08
CA ALA A 174 -41.95 -0.30 -38.17
C ALA A 174 -43.34 0.37 -38.13
N ASN A 175 -43.42 1.68 -37.90
CA ASN A 175 -44.67 2.46 -37.90
C ASN A 175 -45.76 1.86 -36.99
N LEU A 176 -45.33 1.23 -35.89
CA LEU A 176 -46.22 0.60 -34.92
C LEU A 176 -47.03 1.68 -34.19
N ARG A 177 -48.27 1.89 -34.64
CA ARG A 177 -49.20 2.79 -33.96
C ARG A 177 -49.57 2.20 -32.60
N ALA A 178 -49.65 3.06 -31.59
CA ALA A 178 -50.14 2.71 -30.27
C ALA A 178 -51.48 1.95 -30.40
N VAL A 179 -51.46 0.67 -30.02
CA VAL A 179 -52.68 -0.13 -29.96
C VAL A 179 -53.56 0.51 -28.90
N LYS A 180 -54.74 0.99 -29.30
CA LYS A 180 -55.74 1.50 -28.35
C LYS A 180 -56.14 0.35 -27.44
N VAL A 181 -55.55 0.29 -26.25
CA VAL A 181 -55.96 -0.63 -25.19
C VAL A 181 -57.37 -0.21 -24.80
N GLN A 182 -58.37 -1.03 -25.17
CA GLN A 182 -59.73 -0.80 -24.71
C GLN A 182 -59.74 -0.97 -23.19
N PRO A 183 -60.36 -0.05 -22.44
CA PRO A 183 -60.44 -0.17 -20.98
C PRO A 183 -61.07 -1.52 -20.62
N PRO A 184 -60.51 -2.24 -19.63
CA PRO A 184 -60.98 -3.57 -19.28
C PRO A 184 -62.47 -3.51 -18.95
N LYS A 185 -63.27 -4.31 -19.67
CA LYS A 185 -64.71 -4.40 -19.48
C LYS A 185 -64.96 -4.89 -18.05
N ALA A 186 -65.52 -4.05 -17.19
CA ALA A 186 -65.93 -4.45 -15.85
C ALA A 186 -66.92 -5.61 -15.97
N TRP A 187 -66.53 -6.78 -15.47
CA TRP A 187 -67.43 -7.92 -15.34
C TRP A 187 -68.29 -7.70 -14.10
N GLY A 188 -69.59 -7.47 -14.30
CA GLY A 188 -70.58 -7.51 -13.21
C GLY A 188 -71.70 -6.49 -13.36
N LYS A 189 -72.87 -6.94 -13.82
CA LYS A 189 -74.17 -6.50 -13.32
C LYS A 189 -74.50 -7.37 -12.11
#